data_AF-A0A522B8T9-F1
#
_entry.id   AF-A0A522B8T9-F1
#
_cell.length_a   1.000
_cell.length_b   1.000
_cell.length_c   1.000
_cell.angle_alpha   90.00
_cell.angle_beta   90.00
_cell.angle_gamma   90.00
#
_symmetry.space_group_name_H-M   'P 1'
#
loop_
_entity.id
_entity.type
_entity.pdbx_description
1 polymer ?
#
loop_
_entity_poly.entity_id
_entity_poly.type
_entity_poly.pdbx_seq_one_letter_code
_entity_poly.pdbx_strand_id
1 'polypeptide(L)'
;MPTTLLPPSMADTPQPRPGAVLRDRSLLLILLGLLALFVPSYVDFLYGPWASESRGHELLLLAVTAWLFHRKADELAALPSQTPASGIALLVLGLLSYVFGRTQQYLRIELIALVLVLAATLVCFKGWRALRPVWFAFFLLLFI
;
A
#
# COMPACT_ATOMS: atom_id res chain seq x y z
N MET A 1 13.74 56.35 15.60
CA MET A 1 12.68 55.33 15.48
C MET A 1 13.35 54.00 15.16
N PRO A 2 13.53 53.07 16.11
CA PRO A 2 14.12 51.77 15.81
C PRO A 2 13.10 50.90 15.07
N THR A 3 13.47 50.43 13.89
CA THR A 3 12.69 49.51 13.06
C THR A 3 12.66 48.15 13.74
N THR A 4 11.57 47.84 14.45
CA THR A 4 11.33 46.51 15.02
C THR A 4 11.14 45.51 13.90
N LEU A 5 12.18 44.74 13.59
CA LEU A 5 12.12 43.59 12.68
C LEU A 5 11.29 42.50 13.37
N LEU A 6 10.05 42.33 12.92
CA LEU A 6 9.19 41.22 13.32
C LEU A 6 9.90 39.90 12.98
N PRO A 7 10.01 38.91 13.89
CA PRO A 7 10.56 37.61 13.55
C PRO A 7 9.70 36.95 12.45
N PRO A 8 10.31 36.21 11.50
CA PRO A 8 9.54 35.49 10.49
C PRO A 8 8.60 34.51 11.18
N SER A 9 7.30 34.68 10.93
CA SER A 9 6.25 33.80 11.45
C SER A 9 6.55 32.36 11.06
N MET A 10 6.93 31.51 12.02
CA MET A 10 7.13 30.06 11.83
C MET A 10 5.80 29.31 11.56
N ALA A 11 4.70 30.03 11.33
CA ALA A 11 3.35 29.48 11.19
C ALA A 11 3.04 28.94 9.78
N ASP A 12 3.88 29.22 8.77
CA ASP A 12 3.64 28.76 7.39
C ASP A 12 4.35 27.42 7.09
N THR A 13 4.37 26.49 8.03
CA THR A 13 4.58 25.08 7.64
C THR A 13 3.26 24.61 7.01
N PRO A 14 3.22 24.22 5.73
CA PRO A 14 2.00 23.75 5.11
C PRO A 14 1.52 22.51 5.85
N GLN A 15 0.52 22.67 6.71
CA GLN A 15 -0.05 21.56 7.45
C GLN A 15 -0.82 20.69 6.43
N PRO A 16 -0.41 19.42 6.23
CA PRO A 16 -1.06 18.57 5.23
C PRO A 16 -2.53 18.41 5.60
N ARG A 17 -3.43 18.87 4.72
CA ARG A 17 -4.87 18.81 4.92
C ARG A 17 -5.31 17.34 4.90
N PRO A 18 -5.91 16.80 5.98
CA PRO A 18 -6.47 15.45 5.97
C PRO A 18 -7.54 15.38 4.87
N GLY A 19 -7.34 14.51 3.88
CA GLY A 19 -8.23 14.35 2.72
C GLY A 19 -7.67 14.79 1.36
N ALA A 20 -6.53 15.50 1.32
CA ALA A 20 -5.89 15.84 0.03
C ALA A 20 -5.40 14.59 -0.72
N VAL A 21 -5.00 13.55 0.01
CA VAL A 21 -4.51 12.27 -0.53
C VAL A 21 -5.62 11.51 -1.29
N LEU A 22 -6.88 11.60 -0.85
CA LEU A 22 -8.00 10.91 -1.50
C LEU A 22 -8.49 11.61 -2.79
N ARG A 23 -8.02 12.84 -3.07
CA ARG A 23 -8.47 13.65 -4.21
C ARG A 23 -7.59 13.52 -5.47
N ASP A 24 -6.45 12.85 -5.36
CA ASP A 24 -5.61 12.55 -6.51
C ASP A 24 -6.27 11.44 -7.34
N ARG A 25 -6.73 11.76 -8.55
CA ARG A 25 -7.40 10.82 -9.46
C ARG A 25 -6.55 9.57 -9.70
N SER A 26 -5.23 9.72 -9.66
CA SER A 26 -4.24 8.66 -9.80
C SER A 26 -4.41 7.59 -8.71
N LEU A 27 -4.62 8.01 -7.46
CA LEU A 27 -4.80 7.10 -6.33
C LEU A 27 -6.12 6.34 -6.40
N LEU A 28 -7.19 6.99 -6.88
CA LEU A 28 -8.48 6.32 -7.10
C LEU A 28 -8.35 5.22 -8.16
N LEU A 29 -7.64 5.47 -9.26
CA LEU A 29 -7.41 4.47 -10.30
C LEU A 29 -6.58 3.28 -9.80
N ILE A 30 -5.55 3.54 -8.99
CA ILE A 30 -4.74 2.49 -8.37
C ILE A 30 -5.59 1.66 -7.40
N LEU A 31 -6.37 2.32 -6.54
CA LEU A 31 -7.23 1.64 -5.58
C LEU A 31 -8.26 0.77 -6.30
N LEU A 32 -8.86 1.30 -7.37
CA LEU A 32 -9.80 0.56 -8.22
C LEU A 32 -9.13 -0.66 -8.86
N GLY A 33 -7.91 -0.51 -9.39
CA GLY A 33 -7.13 -1.60 -9.97
C GLY A 33 -6.78 -2.69 -8.95
N LEU A 34 -6.34 -2.30 -7.74
CA LEU A 34 -6.07 -3.26 -6.66
C LEU A 34 -7.34 -3.99 -6.21
N LEU A 35 -8.45 -3.26 -6.03
CA LEU A 35 -9.73 -3.86 -5.67
C LEU A 35 -10.19 -4.84 -6.75
N ALA A 36 -10.15 -4.45 -8.02
CA ALA A 36 -10.53 -5.33 -9.13
C ALA A 36 -9.69 -6.62 -9.17
N LEU A 37 -8.40 -6.52 -8.82
CA LEU A 37 -7.48 -7.67 -8.84
C LEU A 37 -7.66 -8.58 -7.62
N PHE A 38 -7.75 -8.03 -6.41
CA PHE A 38 -7.67 -8.81 -5.18
C PHE A 38 -9.02 -9.07 -4.49
N VAL A 39 -10.10 -8.40 -4.89
CA VAL A 39 -11.46 -8.74 -4.39
C VAL A 39 -11.81 -10.21 -4.66
N PRO A 40 -11.59 -10.78 -5.85
CA PRO A 40 -11.85 -12.21 -6.08
C PRO A 40 -11.06 -13.10 -5.12
N SER A 41 -9.75 -12.85 -4.95
CA SER A 41 -8.91 -13.60 -4.01
C SER A 41 -9.39 -13.48 -2.57
N TYR A 42 -9.88 -12.30 -2.18
CA TYR A 42 -10.41 -12.05 -0.85
C TYR A 42 -11.74 -12.76 -0.60
N VAL A 43 -12.61 -12.83 -1.62
CA VAL A 43 -13.85 -13.62 -1.56
C VAL A 43 -13.53 -15.10 -1.45
N ASP A 44 -12.57 -15.61 -2.23
CA ASP A 44 -12.12 -16.99 -2.14
C ASP A 44 -11.45 -17.30 -0.79
N PHE A 45 -10.77 -16.31 -0.20
CA PHE A 45 -10.21 -16.41 1.15
C PHE A 45 -11.31 -16.54 2.22
N LEU A 46 -12.39 -15.75 2.12
CA LEU A 46 -13.48 -15.71 3.11
C LEU A 46 -14.50 -16.85 2.98
N TYR A 47 -14.75 -17.34 1.77
CA TYR A 47 -15.83 -18.29 1.48
C TYR A 47 -15.35 -19.58 0.81
N GLY A 48 -14.07 -19.66 0.46
CA GLY A 48 -13.50 -20.83 -0.19
C GLY A 48 -13.25 -21.99 0.78
N PRO A 49 -12.69 -23.10 0.26
CA PRO A 49 -12.46 -24.32 1.04
C PRO A 49 -11.57 -24.13 2.27
N TRP A 50 -10.72 -23.10 2.26
CA TRP A 50 -9.81 -22.76 3.36
C TRP A 50 -10.51 -21.99 4.49
N ALA A 51 -11.67 -21.40 4.24
CA ALA A 51 -12.39 -20.60 5.22
C ALA A 51 -12.91 -21.43 6.40
N SER A 52 -13.17 -22.72 6.21
CA SER A 52 -13.59 -23.62 7.30
C SER A 52 -12.46 -23.98 8.27
N GLU A 53 -11.20 -23.82 7.86
CA GLU A 53 -10.02 -24.06 8.71
C GLU A 53 -9.42 -22.77 9.29
N SER A 54 -9.65 -21.63 8.63
CA SER A 54 -9.27 -20.31 9.11
C SER A 54 -10.03 -19.98 10.40
N ARG A 55 -9.28 -19.72 11.48
CA ARG A 55 -9.84 -19.30 12.78
C ARG A 55 -10.18 -17.80 12.82
N GLY A 56 -10.25 -17.13 11.66
CA GLY A 56 -10.51 -15.69 11.55
C GLY A 56 -9.34 -14.80 11.97
N HIS A 57 -8.19 -15.37 12.35
CA HIS A 57 -7.03 -14.59 12.76
C HIS A 57 -6.39 -13.83 11.60
N GLU A 58 -6.51 -14.34 10.38
CA GLU A 58 -5.96 -13.70 9.18
C GLU A 58 -6.69 -12.39 8.87
N LEU A 59 -7.99 -12.31 9.19
CA LEU A 59 -8.77 -11.08 9.06
C LEU A 59 -8.27 -9.99 10.01
N LEU A 60 -7.85 -10.37 11.21
CA LEU A 60 -7.22 -9.44 12.15
C LEU A 60 -5.90 -8.91 11.58
N LEU A 61 -5.07 -9.79 10.99
CA LEU A 61 -3.81 -9.37 10.35
C LEU A 61 -4.07 -8.40 9.18
N LEU A 62 -5.08 -8.66 8.35
CA LEU A 62 -5.52 -7.75 7.29
C LEU A 62 -5.93 -6.38 7.84
N ALA A 63 -6.75 -6.36 8.90
CA ALA A 63 -7.20 -5.12 9.53
C ALA A 63 -6.03 -4.32 10.14
N VAL A 64 -5.13 -5.00 10.86
CA VAL A 64 -3.94 -4.36 11.46
C VAL A 64 -3.00 -3.84 10.38
N THR A 65 -2.82 -4.58 9.29
CA THR A 65 -2.01 -4.16 8.14
C THR A 65 -2.59 -2.89 7.50
N ALA A 66 -3.89 -2.88 7.21
CA ALA A 66 -4.56 -1.71 6.63
C ALA A 66 -4.43 -0.49 7.55
N TRP A 67 -4.59 -0.69 8.85
CA TRP A 67 -4.38 0.36 9.85
C TRP A 67 -2.94 0.88 9.89
N LEU A 68 -1.93 0.01 9.79
CA LEU A 68 -0.53 0.40 9.73
C LEU A 68 -0.21 1.23 8.48
N PHE A 69 -0.75 0.83 7.31
CA PHE A 69 -0.62 1.62 6.09
C PHE A 69 -1.24 3.01 6.27
N HIS A 70 -2.44 3.08 6.85
CA HIS A 70 -3.10 4.37 7.10
C HIS A 70 -2.28 5.25 8.05
N ARG A 71 -1.72 4.67 9.12
CA ARG A 71 -0.86 5.41 10.07
C ARG A 71 0.43 5.93 9.43
N LYS A 72 0.93 5.25 8.40
CA LYS A 72 2.14 5.64 7.67
C LYS A 72 1.85 6.50 6.42
N ALA A 73 0.58 6.81 6.14
CA ALA A 73 0.19 7.55 4.94
C ALA A 73 0.83 8.95 4.89
N ASP A 74 0.87 9.67 6.01
CA ASP A 74 1.47 11.02 6.05
C ASP A 74 2.99 10.98 5.85
N GLU A 75 3.67 10.00 6.45
CA GLU A 75 5.11 9.77 6.29
C GLU A 75 5.45 9.40 4.83
N LEU A 76 4.58 8.59 4.19
CA LEU A 76 4.67 8.26 2.76
C LEU A 76 4.41 9.46 1.87
N ALA A 77 3.45 10.32 2.22
CA ALA A 77 3.14 11.52 1.46
C ALA A 77 4.30 12.52 1.47
N ALA A 78 5.00 12.65 2.61
CA ALA A 78 6.14 13.55 2.80
C ALA A 78 7.41 13.14 2.02
N LEU A 79 7.53 11.88 1.59
CA LEU A 79 8.66 11.41 0.79
C LEU A 79 8.66 12.09 -0.61
N PRO A 80 9.83 12.42 -1.16
CA PRO A 80 9.92 12.97 -2.51
C PRO A 80 9.44 11.93 -3.54
N SER A 81 8.71 12.40 -4.54
CA SER A 81 8.25 11.54 -5.63
C SER A 81 9.43 11.10 -6.49
N GLN A 82 9.61 9.79 -6.64
CA GLN A 82 10.65 9.19 -7.47
C GLN A 82 10.04 7.99 -8.19
N THR A 83 10.25 7.93 -9.51
CA THR A 83 9.67 6.91 -10.39
C THR A 83 10.77 6.01 -10.98
N PRO A 84 11.43 5.16 -10.17
CA PRO A 84 12.44 4.26 -10.68
C PRO A 84 11.81 3.23 -11.63
N ALA A 85 12.48 2.96 -12.76
CA ALA A 85 12.06 1.95 -13.73
C ALA A 85 11.94 0.54 -13.10
N SER A 86 12.68 0.27 -12.02
CA SER A 86 12.58 -0.98 -11.27
C SER A 86 11.23 -1.19 -10.58
N GLY A 87 10.46 -0.13 -10.32
CA GLY A 87 9.08 -0.26 -9.84
C GLY A 87 8.17 -0.94 -10.86
N ILE A 88 8.34 -0.62 -12.14
CA ILE A 88 7.57 -1.23 -13.24
C ILE A 88 7.94 -2.70 -13.38
N ALA A 89 9.24 -3.03 -13.33
CA ALA A 89 9.69 -4.43 -13.39
C ALA A 89 9.12 -5.26 -12.22
N LEU A 90 9.10 -4.69 -11.01
CA LEU A 90 8.50 -5.33 -9.85
C LEU A 90 6.97 -5.48 -9.99
N LEU A 91 6.30 -4.49 -10.59
CA LEU A 91 4.87 -4.54 -10.84
C LEU A 91 4.52 -5.66 -11.82
N VAL A 92 5.26 -5.77 -12.93
CA VAL A 92 5.11 -6.85 -13.91
C VAL A 92 5.32 -8.21 -13.23
N LEU A 93 6.36 -8.36 -12.41
CA LEU A 93 6.62 -9.59 -11.67
C LEU A 93 5.46 -9.95 -10.72
N GLY A 94 4.93 -8.96 -9.99
CA GLY A 94 3.78 -9.13 -9.11
C GLY A 94 2.52 -9.56 -9.87
N LEU A 95 2.23 -8.94 -11.01
CA LEU A 95 1.09 -9.29 -11.86
C LEU A 95 1.22 -10.69 -12.46
N LEU A 96 2.41 -11.07 -12.94
CA LEU A 96 2.67 -12.42 -13.44
C LEU A 96 2.50 -13.46 -12.34
N SER A 97 2.98 -13.16 -11.12
CA SER A 97 2.80 -14.02 -9.95
C SER A 97 1.32 -14.18 -9.59
N TYR A 98 0.54 -13.09 -9.66
CA TYR A 98 -0.91 -13.14 -9.44
C TYR A 98 -1.61 -14.03 -10.46
N VAL A 99 -1.35 -13.82 -11.77
CA VAL A 99 -1.96 -14.63 -12.84
C VAL A 99 -1.58 -16.11 -12.69
N PHE A 100 -0.32 -16.38 -12.35
CA PHE A 100 0.15 -17.74 -12.09
C PHE A 100 -0.58 -18.37 -10.90
N GLY A 101 -0.63 -17.69 -9.74
CA GLY A 101 -1.34 -18.16 -8.56
C GLY A 101 -2.82 -18.44 -8.83
N ARG A 102 -3.49 -17.51 -9.53
CA ARG A 102 -4.89 -17.63 -9.91
C ARG A 102 -5.16 -18.82 -10.81
N THR A 103 -4.28 -19.06 -11.78
CA THR A 103 -4.41 -20.19 -12.72
C THR A 103 -4.18 -21.53 -12.01
N GLN A 104 -3.30 -21.57 -11.01
CA GLN A 104 -3.04 -22.77 -10.20
C GLN A 104 -4.02 -22.94 -9.03
N GLN A 105 -4.98 -22.01 -8.85
CA GLN A 105 -5.87 -21.92 -7.68
C GLN A 105 -5.11 -22.00 -6.35
N TYR A 106 -3.91 -21.41 -6.29
CA TYR A 106 -3.01 -21.50 -5.15
C TYR A 106 -2.98 -20.16 -4.41
N LEU A 107 -3.88 -20.03 -3.42
CA LEU A 107 -4.14 -18.80 -2.68
C LEU A 107 -2.87 -18.15 -2.09
N ARG A 108 -1.91 -18.95 -1.60
CA ARG A 108 -0.64 -18.42 -1.05
C ARG A 108 0.18 -17.65 -2.07
N ILE A 109 0.16 -18.05 -3.35
CA ILE A 109 0.86 -17.31 -4.41
C ILE A 109 0.12 -16.00 -4.71
N GLU A 110 -1.21 -16.00 -4.66
CA GLU A 110 -2.01 -14.77 -4.81
C GLU A 110 -1.72 -13.76 -3.69
N LEU A 111 -1.54 -14.23 -2.44
CA LEU A 111 -1.16 -13.36 -1.31
C LEU A 111 0.27 -12.82 -1.43
N ILE A 112 1.23 -13.64 -1.87
CA ILE A 112 2.59 -13.15 -2.18
C ILE A 112 2.53 -12.12 -3.31
N ALA A 113 1.68 -12.33 -4.32
CA ALA A 113 1.48 -11.37 -5.40
C ALA A 113 0.88 -10.05 -4.90
N LEU A 114 -0.03 -10.07 -3.92
CA LEU A 114 -0.54 -8.87 -3.25
C LEU A 114 0.59 -8.05 -2.62
N VAL A 115 1.47 -8.70 -1.88
CA VAL A 115 2.66 -8.06 -1.28
C VAL A 115 3.53 -7.42 -2.37
N LEU A 116 3.81 -8.15 -3.45
CA LEU A 116 4.63 -7.64 -4.56
C LEU A 116 3.98 -6.46 -5.29
N VAL A 117 2.68 -6.52 -5.60
CA VAL A 117 1.96 -5.45 -6.31
C VAL A 117 1.88 -4.19 -5.45
N LEU A 118 1.59 -4.32 -4.15
CA LEU A 118 1.61 -3.20 -3.22
C LEU A 118 3.00 -2.57 -3.12
N ALA A 119 4.05 -3.39 -2.97
CA ALA A 119 5.43 -2.92 -2.91
C ALA A 119 5.83 -2.20 -4.20
N ALA A 120 5.52 -2.79 -5.36
CA ALA A 120 5.77 -2.20 -6.67
C ALA A 120 5.07 -0.85 -6.84
N THR A 121 3.81 -0.76 -6.42
CA THR A 121 3.06 0.49 -6.46
C THR A 121 3.76 1.58 -5.64
N LEU A 122 4.16 1.30 -4.39
CA LEU A 122 4.91 2.27 -3.59
C LEU A 122 6.24 2.68 -4.25
N VAL A 123 6.97 1.71 -4.79
CA VAL A 123 8.25 1.96 -5.47
C VAL A 123 8.05 2.81 -6.72
N CYS A 124 6.98 2.61 -7.49
CA CYS A 124 6.66 3.41 -8.67
C CYS A 124 6.42 4.89 -8.35
N PHE A 125 5.84 5.23 -7.19
CA PHE A 125 5.52 6.63 -6.86
C PHE A 125 6.58 7.34 -6.01
N LYS A 126 7.17 6.62 -5.06
CA LYS A 126 8.02 7.18 -4.00
C LYS A 126 9.41 6.53 -3.94
N GLY A 127 9.68 5.56 -4.82
CA GLY A 127 10.93 4.80 -4.85
C GLY A 127 11.10 3.80 -3.71
N TRP A 128 12.25 3.12 -3.69
CA TRP A 128 12.58 2.06 -2.72
C TRP A 128 12.58 2.52 -1.26
N ARG A 129 12.78 3.82 -1.02
CA ARG A 129 12.76 4.39 0.34
C ARG A 129 11.39 4.31 0.98
N ALA A 130 10.33 4.26 0.17
CA ALA A 130 8.95 4.16 0.63
C ALA A 130 8.60 2.81 1.27
N LEU A 131 9.41 1.77 1.06
CA LEU A 131 9.19 0.47 1.68
C LEU A 131 9.62 0.44 3.15
N ARG A 132 10.55 1.31 3.58
CA ARG A 132 11.07 1.29 4.96
C ARG A 132 10.00 1.60 6.01
N PRO A 133 9.16 2.65 5.86
CA PRO A 133 8.14 2.97 6.86
C PRO A 133 7.08 1.89 7.04
N VAL A 134 6.78 1.15 5.97
CA VAL A 134 5.70 0.14 5.92
C VAL A 134 6.21 -1.30 5.88
N TRP A 135 7.52 -1.53 6.07
CA TRP A 135 8.11 -2.87 5.98
C TRP A 135 7.39 -3.88 6.88
N PHE A 136 6.98 -3.43 8.08
CA PHE A 136 6.28 -4.26 9.05
C PHE A 136 4.87 -4.64 8.58
N ALA A 137 4.19 -3.76 7.85
CA ALA A 137 2.90 -4.08 7.24
C ALA A 137 3.06 -5.15 6.14
N PHE A 138 4.09 -5.03 5.31
CA PHE A 138 4.44 -6.08 4.34
C PHE A 138 4.82 -7.41 4.99
N PHE A 139 5.55 -7.36 6.10
CA PHE A 139 5.87 -8.54 6.88
C PHE A 139 4.60 -9.24 7.38
N LEU A 140 3.67 -8.49 7.98
CA LEU A 140 2.38 -9.04 8.44
C LEU A 140 1.58 -9.69 7.31
N LEU A 141 1.52 -9.07 6.13
CA LEU A 141 0.82 -9.62 4.96
C LEU A 141 1.37 -10.99 4.52
N LEU A 142 2.64 -11.29 4.80
CA LEU A 142 3.25 -12.57 4.44
C LEU A 142 2.80 -13.73 5.33
N PHE A 143 2.22 -13.44 6.51
CA PHE A 143 1.71 -14.43 7.47
C PHE A 143 0.20 -14.64 7.41
N ILE A 144 -0.47 -14.01 6.45
CA ILE A 144 -1.87 -14.22 6.09
C ILE A 144 -1.95 -15.43 5.18
#